data_AF-A0A0G1UG84-F1
#
_entry.id   AF-A0A0G1UG84-F1
#
_cell.length_a   1.000
_cell.length_b   1.000
_cell.length_c   1.000
_cell.angle_alpha   90.00
_cell.angle_beta   90.00
_cell.angle_gamma   90.00
#
_symmetry.space_group_name_H-M   'P 1'
#
loop_
_entity.id
_entity.type
_entity.pdbx_description
1 polymer ?
#
loop_
_entity_poly.entity_id
_entity_poly.type
_entity_poly.pdbx_seq_one_letter_code
_entity_poly.pdbx_strand_id
1 'polypeptide(L)'
;MAEKIQNISRTVIRKRLVWVLLYILSLNFLFFSSFGSLAAAWVLVSGFILVWGLFSSFKNFITRPLPALALGTTAVLSALNIIRTDNIFLQLISCFLVLFTLILASVSWIRGQSFIASLAEAVLAFPYLLFNYLNSGWNSLKNIRSGNFVRLFRPDSSGSGFYAASIFRGILISLPLLAIFLYLFTGADPVFKTFSGHYLSIDFIQRLPARLIISLLLFTFFLPVCFIRLPQRFVSPLHYLLNRWKPVIEAAVVQTIIGALFSIFLAVQWPYVFASVAAETDLSRFGVATYSEYVRQGFGELLFASLLVYCLVWLGLIILRASPQAKYLKFIQLLNLAVLGLFLVSIARRLWLYQYFHGLSLVRIYGGLLLLWLAGMFLFLAARHFRAYRWIVAESFFTAVLILAAVMSNPEHFLAVYHPPTVNRKVDYVYLSALSADGFSGWSRALGYAQNTLDSVTASGAFIDQNGQRQLAYSGWIVQNLMAKYSRLVVKYGTPGDIAGFKN
;
A
#
# COMPACT_ATOMS: atom_id res chain seq x y z
N MET A 1 -19.93 5.20 35.64
CA MET A 1 -19.39 6.44 35.04
C MET A 1 -19.71 6.47 33.54
N ALA A 2 -21.01 6.43 33.20
CA ALA A 2 -21.53 6.04 31.89
C ALA A 2 -22.41 7.12 31.22
N GLU A 3 -22.26 8.40 31.59
CA GLU A 3 -23.24 9.41 31.17
C GLU A 3 -22.68 10.84 31.05
N LYS A 4 -21.49 10.96 30.46
CA LYS A 4 -21.00 12.27 29.94
C LYS A 4 -20.57 12.12 28.49
N ILE A 5 -21.45 11.52 27.70
CA ILE A 5 -21.28 11.36 26.25
C ILE A 5 -21.71 12.68 25.60
N GLN A 6 -20.74 13.55 25.32
CA GLN A 6 -20.94 14.75 24.49
C GLN A 6 -21.66 14.36 23.18
N ASN A 7 -22.85 14.94 22.95
CA ASN A 7 -23.54 14.85 21.67
C ASN A 7 -22.67 15.48 20.57
N ILE A 8 -22.45 14.76 19.47
CA ILE A 8 -21.84 15.33 18.26
C ILE A 8 -22.78 16.44 17.77
N SER A 9 -22.28 17.65 17.57
CA SER A 9 -23.09 18.78 17.08
C SER A 9 -23.68 18.46 15.71
N ARG A 10 -24.98 18.78 15.50
CA ARG A 10 -25.70 18.58 14.23
C ARG A 10 -24.95 19.19 13.03
N THR A 11 -24.27 20.30 13.22
CA THR A 11 -23.45 21.00 12.21
C THR A 11 -22.31 20.14 11.66
N VAL A 12 -21.62 19.37 12.52
CA VAL A 12 -20.53 18.46 12.12
C VAL A 12 -21.08 17.28 11.32
N ILE A 13 -22.21 16.72 11.72
CA ILE A 13 -22.85 15.60 11.00
C ILE A 13 -23.28 16.05 9.61
N ARG A 14 -23.88 17.24 9.47
CA ARG A 14 -24.26 17.81 8.15
C ARG A 14 -23.04 18.02 7.25
N LYS A 15 -21.94 18.57 7.75
CA LYS A 15 -20.71 18.73 6.97
C LYS A 15 -20.15 17.39 6.48
N ARG A 16 -20.13 16.37 7.34
CA ARG A 16 -19.68 15.02 6.97
C ARG A 16 -20.57 14.37 5.90
N LEU A 17 -21.89 14.56 6.00
CA LEU A 17 -22.83 14.06 4.99
C LEU A 17 -22.57 14.65 3.60
N VAL A 18 -22.24 15.95 3.50
CA VAL A 18 -21.89 16.58 2.22
C VAL A 18 -20.67 15.92 1.59
N TRP A 19 -19.61 15.68 2.37
CA TRP A 19 -18.40 14.99 1.89
C TRP A 19 -18.67 13.54 1.44
N VAL A 20 -19.50 12.81 2.18
CA VAL A 20 -19.91 11.45 1.80
C VAL A 20 -20.71 11.45 0.50
N LEU A 21 -21.64 12.40 0.31
CA LEU A 21 -22.41 12.53 -0.93
C LEU A 21 -21.52 12.88 -2.13
N LEU A 22 -20.59 13.83 -1.97
CA LEU A 22 -19.63 14.18 -3.01
C LEU A 22 -18.76 12.99 -3.42
N TYR A 23 -18.32 12.19 -2.44
CA TYR A 23 -17.54 10.98 -2.70
C TYR A 23 -18.36 9.93 -3.46
N ILE A 24 -19.60 9.67 -3.05
CA ILE A 24 -20.49 8.71 -3.74
C ILE A 24 -20.78 9.14 -5.16
N LEU A 25 -21.01 10.44 -5.40
CA LEU A 25 -21.18 10.98 -6.74
C LEU A 25 -19.94 10.75 -7.60
N SER A 26 -18.75 10.98 -7.02
CA SER A 26 -17.47 10.73 -7.72
C SER A 26 -17.26 9.25 -8.06
N LEU A 27 -17.68 8.32 -7.18
CA LEU A 27 -17.61 6.89 -7.44
C LEU A 27 -18.62 6.44 -8.50
N ASN A 28 -19.85 6.96 -8.45
CA ASN A 28 -20.90 6.61 -9.40
C ASN A 28 -20.49 6.93 -10.84
N PHE A 29 -19.78 8.05 -11.05
CA PHE A 29 -19.26 8.38 -12.37
C PHE A 29 -18.37 7.26 -12.94
N LEU A 30 -17.55 6.63 -12.09
CA LEU A 30 -16.58 5.63 -12.51
C LEU A 30 -17.10 4.21 -12.63
N PHE A 31 -18.05 3.79 -11.78
CA PHE A 31 -18.58 2.41 -11.79
C PHE A 31 -19.15 1.98 -13.14
N PHE A 32 -19.55 2.94 -13.97
CA PHE A 32 -20.14 2.73 -15.28
C PHE A 32 -19.20 3.09 -16.45
N SER A 33 -17.98 3.53 -16.12
CA SER A 33 -16.86 3.66 -17.05
C SER A 33 -15.95 2.42 -16.96
N SER A 34 -15.06 2.21 -17.93
CA SER A 34 -14.17 1.04 -17.94
C SER A 34 -13.36 0.94 -16.64
N PHE A 35 -13.53 -0.17 -15.90
CA PHE A 35 -12.73 -0.49 -14.72
C PHE A 35 -11.26 -0.70 -15.15
N GLY A 36 -10.36 0.15 -14.67
CA GLY A 36 -8.95 0.12 -15.02
C GLY A 36 -8.08 0.84 -13.98
N SER A 37 -6.79 0.99 -14.27
CA SER A 37 -5.81 1.66 -13.39
C SER A 37 -6.23 3.10 -13.04
N LEU A 38 -6.85 3.81 -13.99
CA LEU A 38 -7.40 5.16 -13.78
C LEU A 38 -8.53 5.18 -12.75
N ALA A 39 -9.45 4.20 -12.81
CA ALA A 39 -10.54 4.10 -11.85
C ALA A 39 -10.00 3.81 -10.44
N ALA A 40 -9.03 2.90 -10.32
CA ALA A 40 -8.37 2.59 -9.06
C ALA A 40 -7.66 3.82 -8.46
N ALA A 41 -6.88 4.54 -9.27
CA ALA A 41 -6.21 5.77 -8.87
C ALA A 41 -7.20 6.83 -8.36
N TRP A 42 -8.33 7.01 -9.05
CA TRP A 42 -9.34 7.98 -8.64
C TRP A 42 -10.05 7.60 -7.34
N VAL A 43 -10.43 6.33 -7.16
CA VAL A 43 -11.04 5.84 -5.90
C VAL A 43 -10.13 6.17 -4.71
N LEU A 44 -8.82 5.99 -4.88
CA LEU A 44 -7.82 6.27 -3.85
C LEU A 44 -7.69 7.77 -3.55
N VAL A 45 -7.60 8.62 -4.58
CA VAL A 45 -7.50 10.09 -4.41
C VAL A 45 -8.78 10.67 -3.81
N SER A 46 -9.94 10.27 -4.33
CA SER A 46 -11.25 10.70 -3.80
C SER A 46 -11.47 10.20 -2.37
N GLY A 47 -10.96 9.01 -2.02
CA GLY A 47 -10.94 8.49 -0.66
C GLY A 47 -10.13 9.38 0.29
N PHE A 48 -8.95 9.85 -0.14
CA PHE A 48 -8.14 10.81 0.62
C PHE A 48 -8.88 12.13 0.85
N ILE A 49 -9.54 12.67 -0.17
CA ILE A 49 -10.35 13.89 -0.07
C ILE A 49 -11.51 13.69 0.92
N LEU A 50 -12.16 12.52 0.93
CA LEU A 50 -13.20 12.20 1.91
C LEU A 50 -12.62 12.19 3.33
N VAL A 51 -11.49 11.52 3.59
CA VAL A 51 -10.89 11.51 4.93
C VAL A 51 -10.51 12.93 5.34
N TRP A 52 -9.90 13.72 4.47
CA TRP A 52 -9.61 15.13 4.72
C TRP A 52 -10.87 15.93 5.10
N GLY A 53 -11.95 15.79 4.32
CA GLY A 53 -13.22 16.45 4.55
C GLY A 53 -13.87 16.08 5.90
N LEU A 54 -13.84 14.80 6.27
CA LEU A 54 -14.37 14.31 7.55
C LEU A 54 -13.64 14.91 8.75
N PHE A 55 -12.32 15.07 8.65
CA PHE A 55 -11.46 15.61 9.69
C PHE A 55 -11.43 17.15 9.72
N SER A 56 -11.67 17.82 8.59
CA SER A 56 -11.78 19.29 8.48
C SER A 56 -12.88 19.89 9.37
N SER A 57 -13.86 19.07 9.76
CA SER A 57 -14.95 19.48 10.63
C SER A 57 -14.54 19.67 12.10
N PHE A 58 -13.30 19.34 12.48
CA PHE A 58 -12.79 19.54 13.83
C PHE A 58 -12.08 20.91 14.00
N LYS A 59 -12.39 21.62 15.10
CA LYS A 59 -11.87 22.96 15.43
C LYS A 59 -10.33 23.11 15.39
N ASN A 60 -9.56 22.02 15.47
CA ASN A 60 -8.08 22.06 15.50
C ASN A 60 -7.41 21.57 14.20
N PHE A 61 -8.18 21.31 13.14
CA PHE A 61 -7.69 20.71 11.90
C PHE A 61 -6.61 21.56 11.19
N ILE A 62 -6.74 22.88 11.22
CA ILE A 62 -5.88 23.82 10.47
C ILE A 62 -4.49 23.99 11.10
N THR A 63 -4.26 23.51 12.33
CA THR A 63 -3.00 23.78 13.04
C THR A 63 -1.77 23.04 12.50
N ARG A 64 -1.93 22.06 11.59
CA ARG A 64 -0.83 21.24 11.06
C ARG A 64 -1.01 20.85 9.58
N PRO A 65 -0.84 21.78 8.62
CA PRO A 65 -1.04 21.49 7.20
C PRO A 65 0.09 20.64 6.60
N LEU A 66 1.32 20.71 7.12
CA LEU A 66 2.48 20.05 6.51
C LEU A 66 2.38 18.50 6.43
N PRO A 67 2.04 17.76 7.50
CA PRO A 67 1.87 16.30 7.41
C PRO A 67 0.69 15.92 6.51
N ALA A 68 -0.35 16.76 6.53
CA ALA A 68 -1.57 16.56 5.77
C ALA A 68 -1.28 16.68 4.25
N LEU A 69 -0.54 17.72 3.86
CA LEU A 69 -0.08 17.93 2.49
C LEU A 69 0.90 16.85 2.06
N ALA A 70 1.86 16.47 2.91
CA ALA A 70 2.81 15.39 2.60
C ALA A 70 2.09 14.06 2.32
N LEU A 71 1.12 13.69 3.16
CA LEU A 71 0.31 12.47 2.96
C LEU A 71 -0.61 12.57 1.73
N GLY A 72 -1.08 13.78 1.38
CA GLY A 72 -1.83 14.01 0.14
C GLY A 72 -0.96 13.85 -1.09
N THR A 73 0.25 14.43 -1.07
CA THR A 73 1.21 14.29 -2.18
C THR A 73 1.64 12.85 -2.39
N THR A 74 1.86 12.08 -1.31
CA THR A 74 2.21 10.66 -1.43
C THR A 74 1.07 9.85 -2.04
N ALA A 75 -0.18 10.15 -1.66
CA ALA A 75 -1.36 9.49 -2.23
C ALA A 75 -1.52 9.78 -3.73
N VAL A 76 -1.35 11.04 -4.14
CA VAL A 76 -1.41 11.45 -5.56
C VAL A 76 -0.29 10.80 -6.38
N LEU A 77 0.96 10.83 -5.89
CA LEU A 77 2.10 10.21 -6.59
C LEU A 77 1.92 8.70 -6.74
N SER A 78 1.38 8.03 -5.71
CA SER A 78 1.08 6.59 -5.78
C SER A 78 -0.05 6.29 -6.77
N ALA A 79 -1.08 7.15 -6.82
CA ALA A 79 -2.17 7.03 -7.80
C ALA A 79 -1.66 7.22 -9.24
N LEU A 80 -0.77 8.19 -9.46
CA LEU A 80 -0.08 8.37 -10.74
C LEU A 80 0.77 7.15 -11.12
N ASN A 81 1.40 6.51 -10.13
CA ASN A 81 2.14 5.29 -10.40
C ASN A 81 1.24 4.16 -10.91
N ILE A 82 0.08 3.94 -10.27
CA ILE A 82 -0.87 2.88 -10.67
C ILE A 82 -1.28 3.04 -12.14
N ILE A 83 -1.39 4.28 -12.62
CA ILE A 83 -1.69 4.59 -14.02
C ILE A 83 -0.49 4.30 -14.92
N ARG A 84 0.72 4.66 -14.48
CA ARG A 84 1.96 4.54 -15.26
C ARG A 84 2.47 3.10 -15.40
N THR A 85 2.40 2.31 -14.34
CA THR A 85 3.07 1.01 -14.27
C THR A 85 2.16 -0.12 -14.73
N ASP A 86 2.73 -1.06 -15.48
CA ASP A 86 2.04 -2.30 -15.87
C ASP A 86 2.26 -3.44 -14.88
N ASN A 87 3.31 -3.36 -14.06
CA ASN A 87 3.59 -4.39 -13.08
C ASN A 87 2.54 -4.40 -11.95
N ILE A 88 1.75 -5.48 -11.90
CA ILE A 88 0.72 -5.73 -10.88
C ILE A 88 1.29 -5.62 -9.46
N PHE A 89 2.52 -6.09 -9.22
CA PHE A 89 3.15 -6.02 -7.90
C PHE A 89 3.41 -4.58 -7.46
N LEU A 90 3.89 -3.70 -8.35
CA LEU A 90 4.09 -2.28 -8.06
C LEU A 90 2.76 -1.54 -7.87
N GLN A 91 1.73 -1.91 -8.64
CA GLN A 91 0.37 -1.39 -8.44
C GLN A 91 -0.18 -1.77 -7.06
N LEU A 92 0.01 -3.02 -6.62
CA LEU A 92 -0.41 -3.48 -5.29
C LEU A 92 0.32 -2.72 -4.18
N ILE A 93 1.65 -2.57 -4.29
CA ILE A 93 2.44 -1.78 -3.33
C ILE A 93 1.95 -0.33 -3.27
N SER A 94 1.67 0.29 -4.41
CA SER A 94 1.13 1.65 -4.48
C SER A 94 -0.22 1.76 -3.80
N CYS A 95 -1.09 0.77 -3.99
CA CYS A 95 -2.39 0.69 -3.35
C CYS A 95 -2.25 0.57 -1.82
N PHE A 96 -1.35 -0.31 -1.35
CA PHE A 96 -1.01 -0.43 0.07
C PHE A 96 -0.43 0.87 0.64
N LEU A 97 0.41 1.59 -0.10
CA LEU A 97 0.96 2.87 0.32
C LEU A 97 -0.14 3.93 0.50
N VAL A 98 -1.13 4.00 -0.41
CA VAL A 98 -2.26 4.92 -0.22
C VAL A 98 -3.08 4.53 1.01
N LEU A 99 -3.42 3.26 1.18
CA LEU A 99 -4.14 2.80 2.37
C LEU A 99 -3.38 3.11 3.66
N PHE A 100 -2.06 2.88 3.66
CA PHE A 100 -1.19 3.17 4.79
C PHE A 100 -1.14 4.67 5.12
N THR A 101 -1.01 5.52 4.10
CA THR A 101 -1.00 6.99 4.28
C THR A 101 -2.35 7.52 4.75
N LEU A 102 -3.48 6.94 4.32
CA LEU A 102 -4.81 7.24 4.83
C LEU A 102 -4.95 6.90 6.32
N ILE A 103 -4.47 5.72 6.73
CA ILE A 103 -4.48 5.30 8.14
C ILE A 103 -3.62 6.26 8.97
N LEU A 104 -2.40 6.56 8.51
CA LEU A 104 -1.52 7.50 9.21
C LEU A 104 -2.12 8.92 9.28
N ALA A 105 -2.75 9.39 8.21
CA ALA A 105 -3.43 10.68 8.19
C ALA A 105 -4.51 10.71 9.28
N SER A 106 -5.36 9.68 9.31
CA SER A 106 -6.41 9.55 10.33
C SER A 106 -5.83 9.55 11.76
N VAL A 107 -4.78 8.75 12.03
CA VAL A 107 -4.15 8.67 13.36
C VAL A 107 -3.46 9.99 13.75
N SER A 108 -2.80 10.65 12.79
CA SER A 108 -2.11 11.92 13.02
C SER A 108 -3.08 13.06 13.35
N TRP A 109 -4.26 13.06 12.73
CA TRP A 109 -5.32 14.05 12.94
C TRP A 109 -6.18 13.76 14.18
N ILE A 110 -6.28 12.50 14.63
CA ILE A 110 -7.14 12.09 15.76
C ILE A 110 -6.74 12.74 17.09
N ARG A 111 -5.45 13.04 17.38
CA ARG A 111 -4.96 14.04 18.39
C ARG A 111 -3.58 13.74 18.99
N GLY A 112 -2.92 14.80 19.47
CA GLY A 112 -2.29 14.89 20.81
C GLY A 112 -1.46 13.70 21.29
N GLN A 113 -0.69 13.06 20.42
CA GLN A 113 -0.01 11.80 20.73
C GLN A 113 0.97 11.95 21.89
N SER A 114 1.00 10.91 22.71
CA SER A 114 2.05 10.60 23.66
C SER A 114 3.40 10.43 22.94
N PHE A 115 4.49 10.65 23.66
CA PHE A 115 5.88 10.48 23.20
C PHE A 115 6.26 9.04 22.77
N ILE A 116 5.30 8.10 22.64
CA ILE A 116 5.52 6.65 22.49
C ILE A 116 5.00 6.09 21.15
N ALA A 117 4.23 6.85 20.36
CA ALA A 117 3.67 6.36 19.10
C ALA A 117 4.75 5.80 18.16
N SER A 118 4.65 4.51 17.79
CA SER A 118 5.39 3.88 16.69
C SER A 118 4.50 3.67 15.48
N LEU A 119 5.13 3.41 14.35
CA LEU A 119 4.46 2.82 13.19
C LEU A 119 3.68 1.53 13.57
N ALA A 120 4.19 0.71 14.51
CA ALA A 120 3.46 -0.46 15.00
C ALA A 120 2.12 -0.11 15.69
N GLU A 121 2.04 1.02 16.42
CA GLU A 121 0.74 1.48 16.96
C GLU A 121 -0.20 1.96 15.85
N ALA A 122 0.31 2.50 14.76
CA ALA A 122 -0.50 2.88 13.61
C ALA A 122 -1.13 1.65 12.93
N VAL A 123 -0.40 0.53 12.85
CA VAL A 123 -0.95 -0.75 12.38
C VAL A 123 -2.08 -1.22 13.29
N LEU A 124 -1.92 -1.11 14.61
CA LEU A 124 -2.96 -1.45 15.59
C LEU A 124 -4.15 -0.47 15.60
N ALA A 125 -3.99 0.72 15.01
CA ALA A 125 -5.08 1.67 14.87
C ALA A 125 -6.09 1.23 13.80
N PHE A 126 -5.67 0.45 12.79
CA PHE A 126 -6.57 -0.06 11.76
C PHE A 126 -7.74 -0.90 12.32
N PRO A 127 -7.50 -1.99 13.10
CA PRO A 127 -8.60 -2.77 13.67
C PRO A 127 -9.44 -1.94 14.65
N TYR A 128 -8.84 -0.97 15.35
CA TYR A 128 -9.58 -0.06 16.22
C TYR A 128 -10.54 0.87 15.44
N LEU A 129 -10.08 1.44 14.32
CA LEU A 129 -10.90 2.26 13.43
C LEU A 129 -12.02 1.44 12.79
N LEU A 130 -11.72 0.21 12.38
CA LEU A 130 -12.71 -0.73 11.84
C LEU A 130 -13.78 -1.08 12.88
N PHE A 131 -13.38 -1.39 14.11
CA PHE A 131 -14.32 -1.66 15.21
C PHE A 131 -15.21 -0.44 15.52
N ASN A 132 -14.63 0.77 15.52
CA ASN A 132 -15.40 2.00 15.69
C ASN A 132 -16.38 2.26 14.55
N TYR A 133 -15.98 1.95 13.30
CA TYR A 133 -16.86 2.04 12.15
C TYR A 133 -18.05 1.07 12.30
N LEU A 134 -17.80 -0.21 12.65
CA LEU A 134 -18.86 -1.20 12.87
C LEU A 134 -19.82 -0.79 13.99
N ASN A 135 -19.29 -0.34 15.14
CA ASN A 135 -20.10 0.17 16.24
C ASN A 135 -20.92 1.40 15.84
N SER A 136 -20.34 2.28 15.03
CA SER A 136 -21.05 3.44 14.49
C SER A 136 -22.13 3.02 13.48
N GLY A 137 -21.94 1.92 12.76
CA GLY A 137 -22.94 1.34 11.88
C GLY A 137 -24.14 0.84 12.66
N TRP A 138 -23.90 0.13 13.77
CA TRP A 138 -24.95 -0.29 14.68
C TRP A 138 -25.73 0.91 15.25
N ASN A 139 -25.03 1.97 15.65
CA ASN A 139 -25.66 3.20 16.13
C ASN A 139 -26.43 3.94 15.03
N SER A 140 -25.94 3.92 13.79
CA SER A 140 -26.63 4.51 12.64
C SER A 140 -27.93 3.78 12.35
N LEU A 141 -27.92 2.44 12.41
CA LEU A 141 -29.11 1.62 12.28
C LEU A 141 -30.14 1.92 13.38
N LYS A 142 -29.70 2.05 14.64
CA LYS A 142 -30.56 2.47 15.76
C LYS A 142 -31.16 3.87 15.54
N ASN A 143 -30.37 4.81 15.02
CA ASN A 143 -30.82 6.19 14.74
C ASN A 143 -31.83 6.25 13.59
N ILE A 144 -31.69 5.40 12.59
CA ILE A 144 -32.67 5.24 11.49
C ILE A 144 -33.97 4.64 12.05
N ARG A 145 -33.87 3.53 12.78
CA ARG A 145 -35.05 2.84 13.37
C ARG A 145 -35.83 3.71 14.36
N SER A 146 -35.14 4.57 15.12
CA SER A 146 -35.76 5.49 16.10
C SER A 146 -36.31 6.78 15.48
N GLY A 147 -36.23 6.98 14.16
CA GLY A 147 -36.68 8.21 13.50
C GLY A 147 -35.82 9.46 13.78
N ASN A 148 -34.77 9.32 14.59
CA ASN A 148 -33.83 10.40 14.91
C ASN A 148 -33.03 10.85 13.69
N PHE A 149 -32.87 9.98 12.68
CA PHE A 149 -32.22 10.34 11.42
C PHE A 149 -32.97 11.47 10.69
N VAL A 150 -34.30 11.44 10.68
CA VAL A 150 -35.14 12.51 10.09
C VAL A 150 -34.94 13.83 10.84
N ARG A 151 -34.65 13.78 12.15
CA ARG A 151 -34.38 14.98 12.97
C ARG A 151 -33.06 15.68 12.63
N LEU A 152 -32.12 15.03 11.94
CA LEU A 152 -30.87 15.68 11.47
C LEU A 152 -31.12 16.60 10.28
N PHE A 153 -32.07 16.23 9.43
CA PHE A 153 -32.53 17.01 8.29
C PHE A 153 -33.68 17.96 8.64
N ARG A 154 -34.38 17.73 9.77
CA ARG A 154 -35.23 18.75 10.36
C ARG A 154 -34.35 19.94 10.74
N PRO A 155 -34.60 21.09 10.14
CA PRO A 155 -33.83 22.25 10.48
C PRO A 155 -34.34 22.82 11.81
N ASP A 156 -33.44 23.44 12.58
CA ASP A 156 -33.79 24.01 13.88
C ASP A 156 -34.90 25.04 13.66
N SER A 157 -35.91 25.05 14.53
CA SER A 157 -37.24 25.63 14.34
C SER A 157 -37.27 27.16 14.17
N SER A 158 -36.71 27.64 13.06
CA SER A 158 -37.07 28.91 12.41
C SER A 158 -36.91 28.75 10.88
N GLY A 159 -38.04 28.81 10.16
CA GLY A 159 -38.10 29.10 8.72
C GLY A 159 -37.74 28.01 7.67
N SER A 160 -37.30 26.81 8.04
CA SER A 160 -36.46 26.00 7.13
C SER A 160 -37.04 24.71 6.56
N GLY A 161 -38.20 24.27 7.03
CA GLY A 161 -39.00 23.25 6.33
C GLY A 161 -39.49 23.72 4.95
N PHE A 162 -39.67 25.04 4.80
CA PHE A 162 -39.98 25.67 3.52
C PHE A 162 -38.85 25.51 2.51
N TYR A 163 -37.57 25.70 2.87
CA TYR A 163 -36.47 25.64 1.90
C TYR A 163 -36.30 24.26 1.25
N ALA A 164 -36.35 23.15 2.00
CA ALA A 164 -36.22 21.82 1.42
C ALA A 164 -37.41 21.45 0.51
N ALA A 165 -38.64 21.81 0.92
CA ALA A 165 -39.83 21.64 0.10
C ALA A 165 -39.80 22.54 -1.14
N SER A 166 -39.28 23.77 -1.03
CA SER A 166 -39.10 24.69 -2.16
C SER A 166 -38.03 24.20 -3.14
N ILE A 167 -36.94 23.61 -2.66
CA ILE A 167 -35.92 22.98 -3.53
C ILE A 167 -36.54 21.79 -4.27
N PHE A 168 -37.29 20.93 -3.58
CA PHE A 168 -37.93 19.77 -4.22
C PHE A 168 -38.99 20.20 -5.24
N ARG A 169 -39.84 21.17 -4.90
CA ARG A 169 -40.79 21.77 -5.85
C ARG A 169 -40.07 22.43 -7.02
N GLY A 170 -38.98 23.15 -6.76
CA GLY A 170 -38.15 23.78 -7.79
C GLY A 170 -37.56 22.76 -8.76
N ILE A 171 -37.06 21.63 -8.27
CA ILE A 171 -36.56 20.52 -9.10
C ILE A 171 -37.71 19.89 -9.92
N LEU A 172 -38.88 19.70 -9.31
CA LEU A 172 -40.03 19.12 -10.00
C LEU A 172 -40.52 20.03 -11.14
N ILE A 173 -40.55 21.34 -10.90
CA ILE A 173 -40.95 22.35 -11.88
C ILE A 173 -39.87 22.54 -12.96
N SER A 174 -38.59 22.43 -12.61
CA SER A 174 -37.51 22.61 -13.57
C SER A 174 -37.35 21.45 -14.54
N LEU A 175 -37.73 20.22 -14.16
CA LEU A 175 -37.67 19.03 -15.02
C LEU A 175 -38.39 19.19 -16.38
N PRO A 176 -39.69 19.56 -16.45
CA PRO A 176 -40.37 19.76 -17.73
C PRO A 176 -39.78 20.93 -18.51
N LEU A 177 -39.37 22.01 -17.83
CA LEU A 177 -38.71 23.15 -18.48
C LEU A 177 -37.38 22.72 -19.12
N LEU A 178 -36.56 21.95 -18.39
CA LEU A 178 -35.29 21.40 -18.86
C LEU A 178 -35.50 20.49 -20.07
N ALA A 179 -36.53 19.65 -20.06
CA ALA A 179 -36.84 18.78 -21.20
C ALA A 179 -37.13 19.60 -22.47
N ILE A 180 -37.91 20.68 -22.34
CA ILE A 180 -38.21 21.61 -23.44
C ILE A 180 -36.93 22.28 -23.95
N PHE A 181 -36.11 22.84 -23.06
CA PHE A 181 -34.85 23.50 -23.44
C PHE A 181 -33.83 22.52 -24.04
N LEU A 182 -33.70 21.31 -23.49
CA LEU A 182 -32.83 20.25 -24.05
C LEU A 182 -33.26 19.88 -25.46
N TYR A 183 -34.57 19.71 -25.70
CA TYR A 183 -35.10 19.43 -27.03
C TYR A 183 -34.82 20.59 -28.00
N LEU A 184 -35.05 21.84 -27.56
CA LEU A 184 -34.81 23.02 -28.39
C LEU A 184 -33.33 23.19 -28.76
N PHE A 185 -32.43 23.04 -27.78
CA PHE A 185 -30.98 23.20 -27.97
C PHE A 185 -30.38 22.08 -28.81
N THR A 186 -30.87 20.84 -28.67
CA THR A 186 -30.44 19.72 -29.53
C THR A 186 -30.92 19.84 -30.97
N GLY A 187 -32.04 20.56 -31.20
CA GLY A 187 -32.49 20.92 -32.55
C GLY A 187 -31.76 22.12 -33.14
N ALA A 188 -31.34 23.08 -32.30
CA ALA A 188 -30.77 24.36 -32.75
C ALA A 188 -29.25 24.33 -32.97
N ASP A 189 -28.50 23.52 -32.22
CA ASP A 189 -27.03 23.48 -32.29
C ASP A 189 -26.51 22.04 -32.52
N PRO A 190 -25.83 21.77 -33.65
CA PRO A 190 -25.28 20.46 -33.95
C PRO A 190 -24.16 20.03 -32.98
N VAL A 191 -23.38 20.95 -32.40
CA VAL A 191 -22.36 20.65 -31.38
C VAL A 191 -23.01 20.24 -30.07
N PHE A 192 -24.08 20.94 -29.67
CA PHE A 192 -24.85 20.57 -28.48
C PHE A 192 -25.54 19.20 -28.67
N LYS A 193 -26.02 18.89 -29.88
CA LYS A 193 -26.60 17.60 -30.22
C LYS A 193 -25.61 16.43 -30.08
N THR A 194 -24.36 16.59 -30.53
CA THR A 194 -23.32 15.58 -30.31
C THR A 194 -22.98 15.45 -28.82
N PHE A 195 -22.88 16.56 -28.11
CA PHE A 195 -22.59 16.57 -26.67
C PHE A 195 -23.70 15.88 -25.86
N SER A 196 -24.97 16.22 -26.10
CA SER A 196 -26.12 15.58 -25.46
C SER A 196 -26.23 14.11 -25.85
N GLY A 197 -25.98 13.76 -27.13
CA GLY A 197 -26.01 12.37 -27.57
C GLY A 197 -24.95 11.50 -26.90
N HIS A 198 -23.80 12.08 -26.56
CA HIS A 198 -22.71 11.37 -25.89
C HIS A 198 -22.93 11.19 -24.38
N TYR A 199 -23.41 12.24 -23.67
CA TYR A 199 -23.56 12.22 -22.21
C TYR A 199 -24.97 11.85 -21.71
N LEU A 200 -26.02 12.17 -22.48
CA LEU A 200 -27.44 11.80 -22.24
C LEU A 200 -27.87 10.68 -23.22
N SER A 201 -26.99 9.72 -23.47
CA SER A 201 -27.30 8.57 -24.31
C SER A 201 -28.45 7.74 -23.72
N ILE A 202 -29.16 7.01 -24.58
CA ILE A 202 -30.20 6.06 -24.15
C ILE A 202 -29.60 5.03 -23.16
N ASP A 203 -28.34 4.64 -23.36
CA ASP A 203 -27.57 3.79 -22.44
C ASP A 203 -27.42 4.41 -21.05
N PHE A 204 -27.20 5.72 -20.95
CA PHE A 204 -27.13 6.41 -19.66
C PHE A 204 -28.47 6.31 -18.92
N ILE A 205 -29.59 6.57 -19.62
CA ILE A 205 -30.94 6.50 -19.05
C ILE A 205 -31.28 5.07 -18.61
N GLN A 206 -30.96 4.06 -19.43
CA GLN A 206 -31.16 2.65 -19.08
C GLN A 206 -30.33 2.22 -17.85
N ARG A 207 -29.15 2.84 -17.65
CA ARG A 207 -28.29 2.57 -16.49
C ARG A 207 -28.64 3.41 -15.25
N LEU A 208 -29.55 4.38 -15.33
CA LEU A 208 -29.96 5.21 -14.19
C LEU A 208 -30.45 4.39 -12.98
N PRO A 209 -31.32 3.36 -13.12
CA PRO A 209 -31.76 2.56 -11.98
C PRO A 209 -30.59 1.87 -11.28
N ALA A 210 -29.68 1.26 -12.06
CA ALA A 210 -28.48 0.63 -11.53
C ALA A 210 -27.56 1.65 -10.83
N ARG A 211 -27.39 2.84 -11.41
CA ARG A 211 -26.65 3.96 -10.80
C ARG A 211 -27.25 4.35 -9.44
N LEU A 212 -28.57 4.50 -9.37
CA LEU A 212 -29.27 4.85 -8.12
C LEU A 212 -29.13 3.76 -7.06
N ILE A 213 -29.27 2.48 -7.44
CA ILE A 213 -29.11 1.34 -6.52
C ILE A 213 -27.68 1.29 -5.98
N ILE A 214 -26.66 1.42 -6.83
CA ILE A 214 -25.25 1.43 -6.41
C ILE A 214 -24.97 2.63 -5.51
N SER A 215 -25.45 3.83 -5.86
CA SER A 215 -25.32 5.02 -5.01
C SER A 215 -26.00 4.84 -3.65
N LEU A 216 -27.15 4.18 -3.60
CA LEU A 216 -27.85 3.87 -2.35
C LEU A 216 -27.05 2.87 -1.49
N LEU A 217 -26.48 1.83 -2.10
CA LEU A 217 -25.64 0.84 -1.42
C LEU A 217 -24.36 1.50 -0.87
N LEU A 218 -23.69 2.32 -1.68
CA LEU A 218 -22.53 3.09 -1.22
C LEU A 218 -22.92 4.07 -0.11
N PHE A 219 -24.09 4.71 -0.19
CA PHE A 219 -24.57 5.60 0.85
C PHE A 219 -24.80 4.88 2.17
N THR A 220 -25.48 3.72 2.16
CA THR A 220 -25.68 2.92 3.38
C THR A 220 -24.36 2.43 3.96
N PHE A 221 -23.41 2.06 3.11
CA PHE A 221 -22.06 1.68 3.53
C PHE A 221 -21.30 2.85 4.18
N PHE A 222 -21.29 4.05 3.59
CA PHE A 222 -20.53 5.19 4.15
C PHE A 222 -21.27 5.98 5.24
N LEU A 223 -22.57 5.74 5.45
CA LEU A 223 -23.37 6.37 6.50
C LEU A 223 -22.76 6.32 7.92
N PRO A 224 -22.21 5.18 8.40
CA PRO A 224 -21.62 5.06 9.73
C PRO A 224 -20.54 6.09 9.99
N VAL A 225 -19.79 6.48 8.95
CA VAL A 225 -18.67 7.42 9.03
C VAL A 225 -19.11 8.80 9.53
N CYS A 226 -20.33 9.20 9.20
CA CYS A 226 -20.91 10.47 9.68
C CYS A 226 -21.04 10.50 11.21
N PHE A 227 -21.30 9.34 11.82
CA PHE A 227 -21.57 9.18 13.25
C PHE A 227 -20.35 8.71 14.05
N ILE A 228 -19.23 8.40 13.41
CA ILE A 228 -18.00 7.98 14.11
C ILE A 228 -17.58 9.05 15.11
N ARG A 229 -17.45 8.60 16.37
CA ARG A 229 -16.82 9.35 17.46
C ARG A 229 -15.35 9.01 17.47
N LEU A 230 -14.54 9.92 16.95
CA LEU A 230 -13.10 9.78 17.03
C LEU A 230 -12.65 10.19 18.43
N PRO A 231 -11.97 9.32 19.18
CA PRO A 231 -11.55 9.61 20.54
C PRO A 231 -10.55 10.77 20.55
N GLN A 232 -10.47 11.43 21.70
CA GLN A 232 -9.55 12.53 21.91
C GLN A 232 -8.08 12.11 21.96
N ARG A 233 -7.78 10.83 22.16
CA ARG A 233 -6.45 10.24 22.12
C ARG A 233 -6.65 8.78 21.74
N PHE A 234 -5.90 8.28 20.77
CA PHE A 234 -5.77 6.84 20.57
C PHE A 234 -4.71 6.33 21.56
N VAL A 235 -5.11 5.38 22.41
CA VAL A 235 -4.18 4.60 23.22
C VAL A 235 -4.31 3.18 22.71
N SER A 236 -3.20 2.58 22.29
CA SER A 236 -3.24 1.21 21.79
C SER A 236 -3.76 0.27 22.90
N PRO A 237 -4.58 -0.74 22.58
CA PRO A 237 -5.04 -1.71 23.58
C PRO A 237 -3.88 -2.36 24.32
N LEU A 238 -2.77 -2.65 23.62
CA LEU A 238 -1.55 -3.18 24.21
C LEU A 238 -0.93 -2.20 25.21
N HIS A 239 -0.85 -0.90 24.88
CA HIS A 239 -0.36 0.10 25.83
C HIS A 239 -1.22 0.17 27.09
N TYR A 240 -2.55 0.09 26.94
CA TYR A 240 -3.46 0.07 28.09
C TYR A 240 -3.25 -1.16 28.98
N LEU A 241 -3.17 -2.35 28.38
CA LEU A 241 -2.96 -3.62 29.10
C LEU A 241 -1.59 -3.65 29.79
N LEU A 242 -0.52 -3.33 29.07
CA LEU A 242 0.85 -3.37 29.59
C LEU A 242 1.12 -2.32 30.66
N ASN A 243 0.52 -1.13 30.55
CA ASN A 243 0.64 -0.11 31.58
C ASN A 243 -0.17 -0.45 32.85
N ARG A 244 -1.25 -1.22 32.71
CA ARG A 244 -2.06 -1.69 33.84
C ARG A 244 -1.41 -2.84 34.60
N TRP A 245 -0.84 -3.82 33.89
CA TRP A 245 -0.28 -5.04 34.50
C TRP A 245 1.22 -4.94 34.79
N LYS A 246 1.95 -4.05 34.09
CA LYS A 246 3.39 -3.80 34.27
C LYS A 246 4.22 -5.10 34.40
N PRO A 247 4.16 -6.03 33.43
CA PRO A 247 4.84 -7.33 33.52
C PRO A 247 6.35 -7.20 33.27
N VAL A 248 7.06 -6.57 34.20
CA VAL A 248 8.49 -6.23 34.05
C VAL A 248 9.36 -7.49 34.07
N ILE A 249 9.06 -8.43 34.97
CA ILE A 249 9.87 -9.65 35.16
C ILE A 249 9.63 -10.60 33.99
N GLU A 250 8.38 -10.82 33.61
CA GLU A 250 7.99 -11.68 32.51
C GLU A 250 8.58 -11.18 31.19
N ALA A 251 8.52 -9.86 30.94
CA ALA A 251 9.17 -9.26 29.78
C ALA A 251 10.68 -9.47 29.83
N ALA A 252 11.34 -9.24 30.96
CA ALA A 252 12.79 -9.44 31.09
C ALA A 252 13.19 -10.90 30.82
N VAL A 253 12.45 -11.87 31.35
CA VAL A 253 12.69 -13.31 31.13
C VAL A 253 12.54 -13.67 29.65
N VAL A 254 11.43 -13.30 29.02
CA VAL A 254 11.16 -13.59 27.60
C VAL A 254 12.22 -12.95 26.70
N GLN A 255 12.55 -11.68 26.94
CA GLN A 255 13.56 -10.96 26.18
C GLN A 255 14.98 -11.53 26.38
N THR A 256 15.29 -12.08 27.56
CA THR A 256 16.59 -12.72 27.82
C THR A 256 16.72 -14.04 27.08
N ILE A 257 15.70 -14.90 27.14
CA ILE A 257 15.70 -16.20 26.44
C ILE A 257 15.83 -16.00 24.92
N ILE A 258 15.04 -15.08 24.37
CA ILE A 258 15.07 -14.80 22.92
C ILE A 258 16.40 -14.13 22.52
N GLY A 259 16.91 -13.21 23.34
CA GLY A 259 18.22 -12.60 23.12
C GLY A 259 19.36 -13.61 23.13
N ALA A 260 19.33 -14.57 24.05
CA ALA A 260 20.30 -15.66 24.13
C ALA A 260 20.24 -16.56 22.88
N LEU A 261 19.03 -16.93 22.44
CA LEU A 261 18.84 -17.71 21.21
C LEU A 261 19.42 -17.01 19.98
N PHE A 262 19.14 -15.71 19.81
CA PHE A 262 19.69 -14.93 18.69
C PHE A 262 21.21 -14.78 18.77
N SER A 263 21.75 -14.67 19.98
CA SER A 263 23.20 -14.60 20.20
C SER A 263 23.89 -15.92 19.81
N ILE A 264 23.31 -17.06 20.20
CA ILE A 264 23.78 -18.39 19.78
C ILE A 264 23.71 -18.53 18.26
N PHE A 265 22.59 -18.13 17.65
CA PHE A 265 22.42 -18.16 16.20
C PHE A 265 23.49 -17.32 15.49
N LEU A 266 23.76 -16.10 15.98
CA LEU A 266 24.83 -15.25 15.45
C LEU A 266 26.23 -15.84 15.64
N ALA A 267 26.48 -16.50 16.77
CA ALA A 267 27.75 -17.19 17.00
C ALA A 267 27.97 -18.33 16.00
N VAL A 268 26.93 -19.10 15.68
CA VAL A 268 26.99 -20.15 14.64
C VAL A 268 27.18 -19.54 13.25
N GLN A 269 26.55 -18.40 12.96
CA GLN A 269 26.70 -17.71 11.67
C GLN A 269 28.05 -17.01 11.50
N TRP A 270 28.77 -16.71 12.59
CA TRP A 270 29.96 -15.88 12.57
C TRP A 270 31.04 -16.34 11.56
N PRO A 271 31.41 -17.64 11.48
CA PRO A 271 32.44 -18.09 10.55
C PRO A 271 32.03 -17.96 9.08
N TYR A 272 30.74 -18.11 8.78
CA TYR A 272 30.22 -18.14 7.41
C TYR A 272 29.87 -16.76 6.88
N VAL A 273 29.39 -15.87 7.77
CA VAL A 273 28.98 -14.54 7.37
C VAL A 273 30.09 -13.53 7.59
N PHE A 274 30.97 -13.72 8.59
CA PHE A 274 31.99 -12.73 8.94
C PHE A 274 33.43 -13.14 8.59
N ALA A 275 33.80 -14.42 8.72
CA ALA A 275 35.12 -14.93 8.33
C ALA A 275 35.21 -15.27 6.82
N SER A 276 36.41 -15.44 6.30
CA SER A 276 36.81 -15.30 4.90
C SER A 276 36.20 -16.29 3.88
N VAL A 277 36.17 -15.82 2.61
CA VAL A 277 35.59 -16.41 1.37
C VAL A 277 35.91 -17.89 1.11
N ALA A 278 36.99 -18.45 1.67
CA ALA A 278 37.39 -19.85 1.40
C ALA A 278 36.48 -20.90 2.07
N ALA A 279 35.76 -20.56 3.14
CA ALA A 279 34.81 -21.47 3.80
C ALA A 279 33.41 -21.44 3.17
N GLU A 280 33.10 -20.44 2.33
CA GLU A 280 31.77 -20.26 1.72
C GLU A 280 31.52 -21.23 0.53
N THR A 281 32.57 -21.83 -0.03
CA THR A 281 32.46 -22.79 -1.14
C THR A 281 32.27 -24.24 -0.69
N ASP A 282 32.46 -24.56 0.59
CA ASP A 282 32.34 -25.94 1.12
C ASP A 282 31.11 -26.11 2.05
N LEU A 283 29.95 -25.59 1.61
CA LEU A 283 28.63 -25.89 2.21
C LEU A 283 28.14 -27.32 1.92
N SER A 284 28.92 -28.10 1.17
CA SER A 284 28.70 -29.53 0.90
C SER A 284 28.48 -30.34 2.18
N ARG A 285 29.19 -29.95 3.26
CA ARG A 285 29.13 -30.58 4.59
C ARG A 285 27.77 -30.47 5.28
N PHE A 286 26.92 -29.53 4.86
CA PHE A 286 25.57 -29.33 5.39
C PHE A 286 24.48 -29.75 4.39
N GLY A 287 24.84 -30.46 3.32
CA GLY A 287 23.89 -30.99 2.34
C GLY A 287 23.33 -29.97 1.35
N VAL A 288 23.92 -28.78 1.25
CA VAL A 288 23.49 -27.74 0.29
C VAL A 288 24.38 -27.80 -0.94
N ALA A 289 23.83 -28.23 -2.08
CA ALA A 289 24.56 -28.43 -3.32
C ALA A 289 24.99 -27.11 -4.00
N THR A 290 24.35 -25.98 -3.68
CA THR A 290 24.71 -24.67 -4.25
C THR A 290 24.39 -23.54 -3.27
N TYR A 291 25.28 -22.55 -3.14
CA TYR A 291 25.08 -21.35 -2.29
C TYR A 291 23.74 -20.64 -2.58
N SER A 292 23.26 -20.73 -3.83
CA SER A 292 21.98 -20.17 -4.26
C SER A 292 20.74 -20.81 -3.62
N GLU A 293 20.84 -22.09 -3.23
CA GLU A 293 19.76 -22.83 -2.56
C GLU A 293 19.70 -22.48 -1.07
N TYR A 294 20.87 -22.41 -0.41
CA TYR A 294 21.01 -21.94 0.97
C TYR A 294 20.44 -20.52 1.19
N VAL A 295 20.63 -19.63 0.21
CA VAL A 295 20.15 -18.24 0.31
C VAL A 295 18.64 -18.12 0.03
N ARG A 296 18.09 -18.96 -0.86
CA ARG A 296 16.64 -18.94 -1.17
C ARG A 296 15.78 -19.46 -0.03
N GLN A 297 16.23 -20.46 0.71
CA GLN A 297 15.47 -21.12 1.79
C GLN A 297 15.63 -20.46 3.17
N GLY A 298 16.03 -19.18 3.27
CA GLY A 298 16.20 -18.57 4.60
C GLY A 298 16.18 -17.06 4.68
N PHE A 299 16.39 -16.32 3.58
CA PHE A 299 16.42 -14.86 3.64
C PHE A 299 15.09 -14.25 4.15
N GLY A 300 13.95 -14.74 3.66
CA GLY A 300 12.64 -14.27 4.11
C GLY A 300 12.38 -14.57 5.59
N GLU A 301 12.80 -15.74 6.05
CA GLU A 301 12.67 -16.15 7.46
C GLU A 301 13.54 -15.29 8.37
N LEU A 302 14.77 -14.95 7.96
CA LEU A 302 15.64 -14.04 8.71
C LEU A 302 15.04 -12.62 8.81
N LEU A 303 14.45 -12.12 7.72
CA LEU A 303 13.74 -10.83 7.75
C LEU A 303 12.53 -10.90 8.70
N PHE A 304 11.74 -11.97 8.65
CA PHE A 304 10.61 -12.15 9.55
C PHE A 304 11.05 -12.26 11.02
N ALA A 305 12.12 -13.00 11.29
CA ALA A 305 12.73 -13.12 12.61
C ALA A 305 13.20 -11.76 13.14
N SER A 306 13.81 -10.92 12.29
CA SER A 306 14.21 -9.55 12.66
C SER A 306 13.00 -8.68 13.03
N LEU A 307 11.87 -8.84 12.34
CA LEU A 307 10.62 -8.13 12.63
C LEU A 307 10.02 -8.57 13.97
N LEU A 308 10.08 -9.87 14.30
CA LEU A 308 9.62 -10.38 15.59
C LEU A 308 10.45 -9.80 16.75
N VAL A 309 11.78 -9.79 16.64
CA VAL A 309 12.66 -9.18 17.65
C VAL A 309 12.41 -7.68 17.76
N TYR A 310 12.23 -6.98 16.64
CA TYR A 310 11.84 -5.57 16.63
C TYR A 310 10.55 -5.33 17.45
N CYS A 311 9.50 -6.11 17.20
CA CYS A 311 8.23 -6.03 17.93
C CYS A 311 8.42 -6.29 19.43
N LEU A 312 9.22 -7.29 19.78
CA LEU A 312 9.51 -7.66 21.18
C LEU A 312 10.29 -6.56 21.91
N VAL A 313 11.29 -5.96 21.28
CA VAL A 313 12.04 -4.80 21.83
C VAL A 313 11.10 -3.61 21.99
N TRP A 314 10.25 -3.35 20.99
CA TRP A 314 9.25 -2.28 21.04
C TRP A 314 8.24 -2.45 22.18
N LEU A 315 7.70 -3.65 22.40
CA LEU A 315 6.79 -3.96 23.50
C LEU A 315 7.47 -3.78 24.87
N GLY A 316 8.70 -4.28 25.03
CA GLY A 316 9.41 -4.08 26.29
C GLY A 316 9.73 -2.60 26.55
N LEU A 317 9.85 -1.75 25.51
CA LEU A 317 10.08 -0.32 25.68
C LEU A 317 8.84 0.38 26.23
N ILE A 318 7.64 -0.09 25.84
CA ILE A 318 6.38 0.36 26.44
C ILE A 318 6.37 0.04 27.93
N ILE A 319 6.74 -1.19 28.30
CA ILE A 319 6.80 -1.64 29.70
C ILE A 319 7.84 -0.85 30.50
N LEU A 320 9.04 -0.65 29.94
CA LEU A 320 10.12 0.10 30.58
C LEU A 320 9.72 1.55 30.89
N ARG A 321 8.92 2.20 30.02
CA ARG A 321 8.41 3.55 30.28
C ARG A 321 7.30 3.60 31.33
N ALA A 322 6.53 2.52 31.50
CA ALA A 322 5.55 2.38 32.58
C ALA A 322 6.20 2.13 33.94
N SER A 323 7.44 1.61 33.94
CA SER A 323 8.24 1.25 35.12
C SER A 323 9.71 1.67 34.95
N PRO A 324 10.02 2.99 35.01
CA PRO A 324 11.37 3.50 34.69
C PRO A 324 12.46 3.05 35.67
N GLN A 325 12.10 2.52 36.84
CA GLN A 325 13.02 2.00 37.85
C GLN A 325 13.60 0.62 37.48
N ALA A 326 13.07 -0.05 36.44
CA ALA A 326 13.49 -1.38 36.01
C ALA A 326 14.84 -1.37 35.27
N LYS A 327 15.94 -1.16 36.01
CA LYS A 327 17.32 -1.10 35.46
C LYS A 327 17.71 -2.37 34.70
N TYR A 328 17.32 -3.54 35.18
CA TYR A 328 17.60 -4.83 34.54
C TYR A 328 16.94 -4.97 33.16
N LEU A 329 15.66 -4.62 33.05
CA LEU A 329 14.95 -4.62 31.77
C LEU A 329 15.58 -3.62 30.78
N LYS A 330 16.01 -2.44 31.25
CA LYS A 330 16.72 -1.48 30.40
C LYS A 330 18.02 -2.06 29.85
N PHE A 331 18.79 -2.79 30.66
CA PHE A 331 20.02 -3.45 30.21
C PHE A 331 19.74 -4.51 29.14
N ILE A 332 18.78 -5.42 29.39
CA ILE A 332 18.38 -6.45 28.42
C ILE A 332 17.91 -5.83 27.11
N GLN A 333 17.18 -4.71 27.16
CA GLN A 333 16.72 -4.01 25.97
C GLN A 333 17.86 -3.47 25.12
N LEU A 334 18.86 -2.85 25.75
CA LEU A 334 20.04 -2.36 25.05
C LEU A 334 20.86 -3.51 24.45
N LEU A 335 20.96 -4.64 25.17
CA LEU A 335 21.62 -5.85 24.68
C LEU A 335 20.89 -6.43 23.46
N ASN A 336 19.56 -6.59 23.53
CA ASN A 336 18.76 -7.06 22.41
C ASN A 336 18.80 -6.12 21.20
N LEU A 337 18.87 -4.81 21.45
CA LEU A 337 19.07 -3.82 20.39
C LEU A 337 20.43 -4.03 19.68
N ALA A 338 21.50 -4.28 20.44
CA ALA A 338 22.82 -4.56 19.86
C ALA A 338 22.82 -5.87 19.05
N VAL A 339 22.21 -6.93 19.60
CA VAL A 339 22.05 -8.22 18.92
C VAL A 339 21.25 -8.08 17.63
N LEU A 340 20.13 -7.35 17.65
CA LEU A 340 19.32 -7.06 16.45
C LEU A 340 20.11 -6.26 15.42
N GLY A 341 20.91 -5.28 15.83
CA GLY A 341 21.78 -4.52 14.94
C GLY A 341 22.80 -5.40 14.24
N LEU A 342 23.51 -6.25 14.99
CA LEU A 342 24.46 -7.22 14.43
C LEU A 342 23.78 -8.22 13.48
N PHE A 343 22.57 -8.64 13.82
CA PHE A 343 21.76 -9.51 12.99
C PHE A 343 21.36 -8.88 11.65
N LEU A 344 20.95 -7.61 11.64
CA LEU A 344 20.66 -6.89 10.40
C LEU A 344 21.91 -6.72 9.53
N VAL A 345 23.07 -6.48 10.13
CA VAL A 345 24.37 -6.44 9.40
C VAL A 345 24.70 -7.81 8.80
N SER A 346 24.46 -8.90 9.53
CA SER A 346 24.62 -10.27 9.02
C SER A 346 23.76 -10.51 7.77
N ILE A 347 22.47 -10.13 7.82
CA ILE A 347 21.56 -10.24 6.67
C ILE A 347 22.02 -9.37 5.49
N ALA A 348 22.49 -8.14 5.75
CA ALA A 348 22.99 -7.22 4.72
C ALA A 348 24.22 -7.79 4.01
N ARG A 349 25.17 -8.34 4.76
CA ARG A 349 26.37 -8.97 4.18
C ARG A 349 26.01 -10.18 3.32
N ARG A 350 25.09 -11.03 3.78
CA ARG A 350 24.56 -12.16 3.01
C ARG A 350 23.91 -11.71 1.69
N LEU A 351 23.08 -10.68 1.74
CA LEU A 351 22.43 -10.15 0.53
C LEU A 351 23.45 -9.57 -0.46
N TRP A 352 24.42 -8.80 0.04
CA TRP A 352 25.49 -8.22 -0.78
C TRP A 352 26.31 -9.29 -1.49
N LEU A 353 26.72 -10.34 -0.77
CA LEU A 353 27.48 -11.43 -1.35
C LEU A 353 26.71 -12.17 -2.45
N TYR A 354 25.40 -12.37 -2.23
CA TYR A 354 24.54 -12.99 -3.22
C TYR A 354 24.39 -12.14 -4.49
N GLN A 355 24.33 -10.82 -4.35
CA GLN A 355 24.32 -9.89 -5.48
C GLN A 355 25.66 -9.91 -6.24
N TYR A 356 26.78 -10.05 -5.52
CA TYR A 356 28.11 -10.10 -6.10
C TYR A 356 28.29 -11.34 -7.01
N PHE A 357 27.82 -12.52 -6.60
CA PHE A 357 28.00 -13.76 -7.37
C PHE A 357 26.94 -14.00 -8.45
N HIS A 358 25.71 -13.54 -8.27
CA HIS A 358 24.58 -13.86 -9.15
C HIS A 358 23.91 -12.64 -9.81
N GLY A 359 24.49 -11.46 -9.65
CA GLY A 359 23.95 -10.20 -10.15
C GLY A 359 22.69 -9.75 -9.40
N LEU A 360 22.02 -8.72 -9.90
CA LEU A 360 20.74 -8.26 -9.34
C LEU A 360 19.57 -9.09 -9.89
N SER A 361 18.51 -9.17 -9.11
CA SER A 361 17.21 -9.71 -9.53
C SER A 361 16.12 -8.95 -8.78
N LEU A 362 14.86 -9.02 -9.23
CA LEU A 362 13.77 -8.30 -8.58
C LEU A 362 13.60 -8.69 -7.11
N VAL A 363 13.75 -9.98 -6.79
CA VAL A 363 13.67 -10.47 -5.40
C VAL A 363 14.78 -9.87 -4.54
N ARG A 364 16.00 -9.70 -5.07
CA ARG A 364 17.13 -9.10 -4.36
C ARG A 364 16.96 -7.59 -4.17
N ILE A 365 16.39 -6.90 -5.16
CA ILE A 365 16.09 -5.47 -5.09
C ILE A 365 15.02 -5.21 -4.02
N TYR A 366 13.88 -5.91 -4.10
CA TYR A 366 12.80 -5.75 -3.11
C TYR A 366 13.22 -6.24 -1.72
N GLY A 367 14.00 -7.32 -1.63
CA GLY A 367 14.60 -7.78 -0.38
C GLY A 367 15.55 -6.76 0.25
N GLY A 368 16.37 -6.08 -0.57
CA GLY A 368 17.25 -5.00 -0.13
C GLY A 368 16.48 -3.76 0.33
N LEU A 369 15.41 -3.38 -0.38
CA LEU A 369 14.51 -2.29 0.02
C LEU A 369 13.84 -2.59 1.36
N LEU A 370 13.35 -3.82 1.56
CA LEU A 370 12.75 -4.26 2.82
C LEU A 370 13.78 -4.28 3.96
N LEU A 371 15.01 -4.73 3.69
CA LEU A 371 16.10 -4.69 4.66
C LEU A 371 16.48 -3.25 5.04
N LEU A 372 16.56 -2.35 4.05
CA LEU A 372 16.82 -0.92 4.29
C LEU A 372 15.71 -0.30 5.14
N TRP A 373 14.45 -0.65 4.86
CA TRP A 373 13.32 -0.20 5.65
C TRP A 373 13.41 -0.71 7.10
N LEU A 374 13.70 -2.01 7.31
CA LEU A 374 13.89 -2.59 8.64
C LEU A 374 15.06 -1.96 9.39
N ALA A 375 16.19 -1.70 8.72
CA ALA A 375 17.34 -1.02 9.30
C ALA A 375 16.98 0.41 9.75
N GLY A 376 16.21 1.15 8.93
CA GLY A 376 15.70 2.46 9.32
C GLY A 376 14.75 2.40 10.52
N MET A 377 13.80 1.45 10.53
CA MET A 377 12.91 1.22 11.68
C MET A 377 13.71 0.89 12.94
N PHE A 378 14.73 0.04 12.83
CA PHE A 378 15.65 -0.27 13.92
C PHE A 378 16.35 0.99 14.47
N LEU A 379 16.86 1.87 13.61
CA LEU A 379 17.50 3.12 14.05
C LEU A 379 16.52 4.03 14.80
N PHE A 380 15.26 4.13 14.36
CA PHE A 380 14.24 4.88 15.10
C PHE A 380 13.91 4.25 16.45
N LEU A 381 13.84 2.92 16.52
CA LEU A 381 13.63 2.20 17.77
C LEU A 381 14.82 2.39 18.74
N ALA A 382 16.05 2.34 18.23
CA ALA A 382 17.26 2.66 18.97
C ALA A 382 17.23 4.09 19.51
N ALA A 383 16.98 5.07 18.64
CA ALA A 383 16.91 6.48 19.02
C ALA A 383 15.84 6.76 20.09
N ARG A 384 14.74 5.99 20.09
CA ARG A 384 13.65 6.10 21.07
C ARG A 384 14.05 5.69 22.50
N HIS A 385 15.08 4.86 22.66
CA HIS A 385 15.64 4.52 23.96
C HIS A 385 16.38 5.70 24.59
N PHE A 386 16.95 6.60 23.76
CA PHE A 386 17.75 7.73 24.21
C PHE A 386 16.99 9.06 24.22
N ARG A 387 16.04 9.26 23.30
CA ARG A 387 15.28 10.52 23.17
C ARG A 387 13.78 10.27 23.10
N ALA A 388 13.04 10.92 24.01
CA ALA A 388 11.59 10.98 23.98
C ALA A 388 11.12 12.05 22.96
N TYR A 389 11.00 11.64 21.69
CA TYR A 389 10.48 12.47 20.60
C TYR A 389 9.33 11.77 19.89
N ARG A 390 8.57 12.50 19.05
CA ARG A 390 7.46 11.96 18.25
C ARG A 390 7.97 11.23 17.00
N TRP A 391 8.72 10.16 17.22
CA TRP A 391 9.39 9.40 16.17
C TRP A 391 8.44 8.85 15.10
N ILE A 392 7.14 8.66 15.39
CA ILE A 392 6.13 8.27 14.39
C ILE A 392 6.11 9.16 13.14
N VAL A 393 6.34 10.48 13.27
CA VAL A 393 6.35 11.38 12.10
C VAL A 393 7.56 11.07 11.23
N ALA A 394 8.74 10.88 11.85
CA ALA A 394 9.96 10.53 11.13
C ALA A 394 9.89 9.11 10.52
N GLU A 395 9.38 8.13 11.26
CA GLU A 395 9.17 6.75 10.80
C GLU A 395 8.20 6.69 9.62
N SER A 396 7.08 7.41 9.72
CA SER A 396 6.08 7.47 8.65
C SER A 396 6.62 8.17 7.40
N PHE A 397 7.36 9.27 7.58
CA PHE A 397 8.01 9.98 6.49
C PHE A 397 9.06 9.10 5.81
N PHE A 398 9.94 8.46 6.57
CA PHE A 398 10.94 7.53 6.04
C PHE A 398 10.29 6.37 5.28
N THR A 399 9.24 5.76 5.84
CA THR A 399 8.50 4.68 5.17
C THR A 399 7.86 5.14 3.87
N ALA A 400 7.20 6.31 3.89
CA ALA A 400 6.55 6.86 2.72
C ALA A 400 7.56 7.21 1.62
N VAL A 401 8.69 7.85 1.97
CA VAL A 401 9.75 8.20 1.02
C VAL A 401 10.39 6.95 0.43
N LEU A 402 10.69 5.93 1.24
CA LEU A 402 11.32 4.70 0.77
C LEU A 402 10.39 3.93 -0.18
N ILE A 403 9.10 3.80 0.15
CA ILE A 403 8.13 3.13 -0.73
C ILE A 403 7.90 3.96 -2.00
N LEU A 404 7.77 5.29 -1.89
CA LEU A 404 7.65 6.16 -3.07
C LEU A 404 8.87 6.04 -3.98
N ALA A 405 10.09 6.02 -3.43
CA ALA A 405 11.31 5.83 -4.21
C ALA A 405 11.31 4.47 -4.92
N ALA A 406 10.91 3.40 -4.23
CA ALA A 406 10.80 2.06 -4.81
C ALA A 406 9.75 1.97 -5.92
N VAL A 407 8.62 2.66 -5.75
CA VAL A 407 7.50 2.66 -6.70
C VAL A 407 7.80 3.54 -7.92
N MET A 408 8.40 4.72 -7.71
CA MET A 408 8.71 5.69 -8.77
C MET A 408 9.95 5.30 -9.59
N SER A 409 10.91 4.62 -8.97
CA SER A 409 11.96 3.94 -9.72
C SER A 409 11.29 2.81 -10.51
N ASN A 410 11.64 2.62 -11.78
CA ASN A 410 11.22 1.44 -12.53
C ASN A 410 12.28 0.35 -12.31
N PRO A 411 12.12 -0.55 -11.30
CA PRO A 411 13.16 -1.50 -10.94
C PRO A 411 13.43 -2.51 -12.05
N GLU A 412 12.43 -2.84 -12.88
CA GLU A 412 12.60 -3.78 -13.99
C GLU A 412 13.46 -3.17 -15.10
N HIS A 413 13.20 -1.91 -15.46
CA HIS A 413 14.03 -1.20 -16.43
C HIS A 413 15.46 -1.01 -15.90
N PHE A 414 15.61 -0.61 -14.64
CA PHE A 414 16.92 -0.43 -14.00
C PHE A 414 17.72 -1.74 -14.01
N LEU A 415 17.07 -2.85 -13.63
CA LEU A 415 17.65 -4.19 -13.66
C LEU A 415 18.06 -4.60 -15.09
N ALA A 416 17.15 -4.45 -16.05
CA ALA A 416 17.36 -4.90 -17.42
C ALA A 416 18.51 -4.16 -18.12
N VAL A 417 18.67 -2.86 -17.85
CA VAL A 417 19.68 -2.02 -18.53
C VAL A 417 21.05 -2.10 -17.86
N TYR A 418 21.10 -1.90 -16.54
CA TYR A 418 22.36 -1.65 -15.82
C TYR A 418 22.94 -2.91 -15.16
N HIS A 419 22.09 -3.80 -14.64
CA HIS A 419 22.54 -4.92 -13.81
C HIS A 419 21.74 -6.21 -14.06
N PRO A 420 21.85 -6.83 -15.24
CA PRO A 420 21.08 -8.03 -15.56
C PRO A 420 21.49 -9.21 -14.65
N PRO A 421 20.55 -10.12 -14.34
CA PRO A 421 20.84 -11.32 -13.55
C PRO A 421 21.78 -12.25 -14.30
N THR A 422 22.64 -12.95 -13.54
CA THR A 422 23.60 -13.90 -14.12
C THR A 422 23.47 -15.30 -13.53
N VAL A 423 23.48 -16.30 -14.41
CA VAL A 423 23.61 -17.73 -14.07
C VAL A 423 24.97 -18.20 -14.61
N ASN A 424 25.83 -18.73 -13.75
CA ASN A 424 27.20 -19.15 -14.11
C ASN A 424 27.99 -18.06 -14.87
N ARG A 425 27.89 -16.80 -14.40
CA ARG A 425 28.50 -15.59 -15.00
C ARG A 425 28.01 -15.22 -16.41
N LYS A 426 26.96 -15.88 -16.93
CA LYS A 426 26.29 -15.49 -18.18
C LYS A 426 24.96 -14.83 -17.87
N VAL A 427 24.58 -13.85 -18.69
CA VAL A 427 23.30 -13.15 -18.56
C VAL A 427 22.13 -14.13 -18.74
N ASP A 428 21.17 -14.07 -17.84
CA ASP A 428 19.96 -14.89 -17.88
C ASP A 428 18.88 -14.21 -18.74
N TYR A 429 18.91 -14.46 -20.05
CA TYR A 429 17.93 -13.91 -21.01
C TYR A 429 16.53 -14.50 -20.84
N VAL A 430 16.44 -15.73 -20.33
CA VAL A 430 15.19 -16.39 -19.97
C VAL A 430 14.49 -15.55 -18.89
N TYR A 431 15.21 -15.18 -17.83
CA TYR A 431 14.69 -14.27 -16.81
C TYR A 431 14.27 -12.91 -17.38
N LEU A 432 15.07 -12.31 -18.27
CA LEU A 432 14.73 -11.01 -18.88
C LEU A 432 13.44 -11.06 -19.69
N SER A 433 13.17 -12.16 -20.41
CA SER A 433 11.91 -12.36 -21.13
C SER A 433 10.70 -12.46 -20.21
N ALA A 434 10.90 -12.87 -18.96
CA ALA A 434 9.83 -13.05 -17.97
C ALA A 434 9.40 -11.73 -17.28
N LEU A 435 10.19 -10.66 -17.36
CA LEU A 435 9.87 -9.33 -16.79
C LEU A 435 8.55 -8.76 -17.32
N SER A 436 7.90 -7.85 -16.58
CA SER A 436 6.68 -7.18 -17.03
C SER A 436 6.97 -6.17 -18.15
N ALA A 437 5.92 -5.51 -18.68
CA ALA A 437 6.07 -4.52 -19.74
C ALA A 437 6.93 -3.31 -19.32
N ASP A 438 7.00 -3.04 -18.01
CA ASP A 438 7.88 -2.00 -17.46
C ASP A 438 9.38 -2.30 -17.72
N GLY A 439 9.73 -3.57 -17.97
CA GLY A 439 11.06 -4.05 -18.32
C GLY A 439 11.28 -4.34 -19.81
N PHE A 440 10.57 -3.67 -20.73
CA PHE A 440 10.66 -3.95 -22.19
C PHE A 440 12.09 -3.90 -22.76
N SER A 441 12.99 -3.12 -22.16
CA SER A 441 14.41 -3.07 -22.54
C SER A 441 15.14 -4.40 -22.32
N GLY A 442 14.66 -5.22 -21.39
CA GLY A 442 15.12 -6.60 -21.20
C GLY A 442 14.57 -7.53 -22.29
N TRP A 443 13.35 -7.30 -22.75
CA TRP A 443 12.73 -8.09 -23.82
C TRP A 443 13.47 -7.94 -25.14
N SER A 444 13.86 -6.72 -25.52
CA SER A 444 14.63 -6.49 -26.75
C SER A 444 16.00 -7.18 -26.72
N ARG A 445 16.70 -7.13 -25.58
CA ARG A 445 17.96 -7.86 -25.37
C ARG A 445 17.77 -9.38 -25.45
N ALA A 446 16.73 -9.90 -24.81
CA ALA A 446 16.41 -11.34 -24.85
C ALA A 446 16.04 -11.81 -26.26
N LEU A 447 15.27 -11.01 -27.01
CA LEU A 447 14.91 -11.30 -28.39
C LEU A 447 16.16 -11.31 -29.30
N GLY A 448 17.03 -10.31 -29.18
CA GLY A 448 18.28 -10.27 -29.95
C GLY A 448 19.18 -11.47 -29.69
N TYR A 449 19.26 -11.93 -28.42
CA TYR A 449 19.97 -13.17 -28.09
C TYR A 449 19.32 -14.41 -28.73
N ALA A 450 18.00 -14.52 -28.66
CA ALA A 450 17.26 -15.64 -29.25
C ALA A 450 17.42 -15.68 -30.78
N GLN A 451 17.31 -14.53 -31.46
CA GLN A 451 17.51 -14.40 -32.91
C GLN A 451 18.92 -14.84 -33.31
N ASN A 452 19.96 -14.27 -32.69
CA ASN A 452 21.34 -14.65 -32.98
C ASN A 452 21.59 -16.16 -32.77
N THR A 453 20.97 -16.76 -31.74
CA THR A 453 21.10 -18.19 -31.47
C THR A 453 20.40 -19.04 -32.55
N LEU A 454 19.20 -18.65 -33.00
CA LEU A 454 18.48 -19.33 -34.06
C LEU A 454 19.18 -19.18 -35.43
N ASP A 455 19.69 -18.00 -35.74
CA ASP A 455 20.42 -17.71 -36.98
C ASP A 455 21.73 -18.49 -37.07
N SER A 456 22.47 -18.59 -35.96
CA SER A 456 23.71 -19.39 -35.91
C SER A 456 23.46 -20.90 -36.07
N VAL A 457 22.35 -21.42 -35.54
CA VAL A 457 22.00 -22.84 -35.70
C VAL A 457 21.55 -23.13 -37.13
N THR A 458 20.72 -22.26 -37.72
CA THR A 458 20.25 -22.41 -39.11
C THR A 458 21.39 -22.30 -40.11
N ALA A 459 22.37 -21.41 -39.87
CA ALA A 459 23.55 -21.25 -40.71
C ALA A 459 24.56 -22.41 -40.58
N SER A 460 24.69 -23.03 -39.41
CA SER A 460 25.74 -24.03 -39.16
C SER A 460 25.41 -25.42 -39.69
N GLY A 461 24.12 -25.77 -39.88
CA GLY A 461 23.69 -27.06 -40.45
C GLY A 461 24.19 -28.34 -39.75
N ALA A 462 24.88 -28.21 -38.61
CA ALA A 462 25.65 -29.27 -37.95
C ALA A 462 24.94 -29.83 -36.70
N PHE A 463 25.35 -31.03 -36.28
CA PHE A 463 24.86 -31.68 -35.07
C PHE A 463 25.09 -30.80 -33.83
N ILE A 464 24.00 -30.48 -33.13
CA ILE A 464 24.02 -29.57 -31.98
C ILE A 464 24.40 -30.36 -30.72
N ASP A 465 25.50 -29.96 -30.07
CA ASP A 465 25.92 -30.47 -28.76
C ASP A 465 24.85 -30.22 -27.67
N GLN A 466 24.89 -30.96 -26.56
CA GLN A 466 23.90 -30.91 -25.47
C GLN A 466 23.71 -29.47 -24.93
N ASN A 467 24.79 -28.66 -24.90
CA ASN A 467 24.72 -27.26 -24.50
C ASN A 467 24.03 -26.38 -25.55
N GLY A 468 24.24 -26.64 -26.84
CA GLY A 468 23.57 -25.95 -27.93
C GLY A 468 22.07 -26.28 -27.95
N GLN A 469 21.69 -27.53 -27.66
CA GLN A 469 20.28 -27.93 -27.56
C GLN A 469 19.57 -27.18 -26.43
N ARG A 470 20.23 -27.00 -25.28
CA ARG A 470 19.70 -26.17 -24.18
C ARG A 470 19.51 -24.71 -24.58
N GLN A 471 20.49 -24.12 -25.28
CA GLN A 471 20.40 -22.72 -25.74
C GLN A 471 19.29 -22.53 -26.77
N LEU A 472 19.10 -23.49 -27.68
CA LEU A 472 17.99 -23.50 -28.63
C LEU A 472 16.63 -23.57 -27.90
N ALA A 473 16.50 -24.49 -26.94
CA ALA A 473 15.28 -24.62 -26.15
C ALA A 473 14.96 -23.33 -25.37
N TYR A 474 15.96 -22.70 -24.76
CA TYR A 474 15.79 -21.42 -24.08
C TYR A 474 15.41 -20.29 -25.04
N SER A 475 15.99 -20.25 -26.24
CA SER A 475 15.66 -19.25 -27.27
C SER A 475 14.21 -19.41 -27.75
N GLY A 476 13.75 -20.64 -27.98
CA GLY A 476 12.34 -20.93 -28.28
C GLY A 476 11.40 -20.49 -27.16
N TRP A 477 11.76 -20.76 -25.90
CA TRP A 477 10.97 -20.33 -24.75
C TRP A 477 10.90 -18.81 -24.60
N ILE A 478 12.01 -18.10 -24.85
CA ILE A 478 12.05 -16.63 -24.87
C ILE A 478 11.06 -16.10 -25.92
N VAL A 479 11.13 -16.59 -27.16
CA VAL A 479 10.25 -16.11 -28.25
C VAL A 479 8.78 -16.38 -27.92
N GLN A 480 8.45 -17.58 -27.44
CA GLN A 480 7.08 -17.94 -27.05
C GLN A 480 6.54 -17.02 -25.94
N ASN A 481 7.35 -16.76 -24.91
CA ASN A 481 6.96 -15.85 -23.83
C ASN A 481 6.77 -14.41 -24.30
N LEU A 482 7.66 -13.92 -25.15
CA LEU A 482 7.56 -12.56 -25.70
C LEU A 482 6.35 -12.41 -26.61
N MET A 483 6.03 -13.41 -27.44
CA MET A 483 4.80 -13.43 -28.24
C MET A 483 3.55 -13.41 -27.36
N ALA A 484 3.52 -14.22 -26.29
CA ALA A 484 2.39 -14.24 -25.36
C ALA A 484 2.21 -12.91 -24.59
N LYS A 485 3.31 -12.19 -24.32
CA LYS A 485 3.26 -10.87 -23.69
C LYS A 485 2.84 -9.78 -24.67
N TYR A 486 3.36 -9.83 -25.90
CA TYR A 486 2.97 -8.93 -26.97
C TYR A 486 1.47 -9.01 -27.26
N SER A 487 0.93 -10.22 -27.39
CA SER A 487 -0.51 -10.42 -27.64
C SER A 487 -1.39 -9.82 -26.53
N ARG A 488 -0.98 -9.97 -25.26
CA ARG A 488 -1.67 -9.34 -24.12
C ARG A 488 -1.63 -7.82 -24.19
N LEU A 489 -0.52 -7.23 -24.63
CA LEU A 489 -0.40 -5.78 -24.78
C LEU A 489 -1.24 -5.25 -25.94
N VAL A 490 -1.30 -5.97 -27.06
CA VAL A 490 -2.18 -5.63 -28.20
C VAL A 490 -3.65 -5.66 -27.77
N VAL A 491 -4.07 -6.65 -26.98
CA VAL A 491 -5.45 -6.68 -26.45
C VAL A 491 -5.71 -5.55 -25.45
N LYS A 492 -4.73 -5.19 -24.64
CA LYS A 492 -4.88 -4.18 -23.57
C LYS A 492 -4.81 -2.74 -24.07
N TYR A 493 -3.96 -2.46 -25.05
CA TYR A 493 -3.61 -1.11 -25.51
C TYR A 493 -3.78 -0.90 -27.01
N GLY A 494 -3.94 -1.97 -27.79
CA GLY A 494 -4.04 -1.90 -29.24
C GLY A 494 -5.30 -1.17 -29.70
N THR A 495 -5.17 -0.48 -30.83
CA THR A 495 -6.32 0.08 -31.53
C THR A 495 -7.19 -1.05 -32.11
N PRO A 496 -8.46 -0.79 -32.45
CA PRO A 496 -9.31 -1.81 -33.10
C PRO A 496 -8.68 -2.40 -34.37
N GLY A 497 -7.83 -1.65 -35.08
CA GLY A 497 -7.07 -2.12 -36.24
C GLY A 497 -5.92 -3.07 -35.88
N ASP A 498 -5.19 -2.79 -34.80
CA ASP A 498 -4.10 -3.66 -34.31
C ASP A 498 -4.64 -5.01 -33.83
N ILE A 499 -5.84 -4.99 -33.21
CA ILE A 499 -6.52 -6.20 -32.74
C ILE A 499 -7.02 -7.06 -33.92
N ALA A 500 -7.48 -6.42 -35.01
CA ALA A 500 -7.89 -7.10 -36.23
C ALA A 500 -6.70 -7.71 -36.99
N GLY A 501 -5.57 -7.02 -37.05
CA GLY A 501 -4.34 -7.53 -37.69
C GLY A 501 -3.69 -8.70 -36.96
N PHE A 502 -3.92 -8.87 -35.65
CA PHE A 502 -3.39 -9.99 -34.86
C PHE A 502 -4.24 -11.27 -34.92
N LYS A 503 -5.53 -11.17 -35.28
CA LYS A 503 -6.44 -12.33 -35.39
C LYS A 503 -6.27 -13.12 -36.69
N ASN A 504 -5.62 -12.51 -37.67
CA ASN A 504 -5.24 -13.12 -38.95
C ASN A 504 -3.78 -13.58 -38.86
#